data_AF-A0A3N2MH28-F1
#
_entry.id   AF-A0A3N2MH28-F1
#
_cell.length_a   1.000
_cell.length_b   1.000
_cell.length_c   1.000
_cell.angle_alpha   90.00
_cell.angle_beta   90.00
_cell.angle_gamma   90.00
#
_symmetry.space_group_name_H-M   'P 1'
#
loop_
_entity.id
_entity.type
_entity.pdbx_description
1 polymer ?
#
loop_
_entity_poly.entity_id
_entity_poly.type
_entity_poly.pdbx_seq_one_letter_code
_entity_poly.pdbx_strand_id
1 'polypeptide(L)'
;MKTIKYIFASLVVGISLAGCQDKDIDKSAPKLAPIEESAISGNLQGNDYVWTWSGTSGSMQVAIYNGQTLTSNEIVEGNSYSHKNIDTNIDYTYVFKLTDGTNFSSGVVKHYLRPGASKISGISMSQLEKSGGYDAKVEWNKNETATSINLTATDGVRSISENISGDATSYIIPNVNYGEEWSVTLVAQNDEGSSLPVSGSLRIGKTAIGFLSIYPTEEELIANGDDDEASAWLWTKNEYPTAKYIYFGDIADVEDIEPYRVLFWIRDLEGVGEDEVWNMPQVVLDATSVISEWYANGGNLLLWSHATPYIANLGRIEPDMLRTNDHAIGTGVGGWNPDTWMMAVQLNPGGRFNKDFSSHPIYKGLEVTSNDRTKLIAFKGPGWTEDHNCLFFNIPSVLTGIGNQEEACYNSVTSAYGIYPLGTWDSQIDWVSQLNVWEAQQGNTDFKGTVLCIGNGGCEFSMKNADGTPDVSAYPSNNIYQDNVLKLAKNSIEYLKTR
;
A
#
# COMPACT_ATOMS: atom_id res chain seq x y z
N MET A 1 64.02 -54.81 1.50
CA MET A 1 64.79 -53.60 1.82
C MET A 1 64.68 -52.62 0.67
N LYS A 2 64.41 -51.34 0.99
CA LYS A 2 64.72 -50.15 0.17
C LYS A 2 63.98 -49.97 -1.15
N THR A 3 62.77 -49.44 -1.10
CA THR A 3 62.33 -48.32 -1.95
C THR A 3 61.01 -47.78 -1.37
N ILE A 4 60.68 -46.50 -1.61
CA ILE A 4 59.50 -45.80 -1.06
C ILE A 4 59.72 -45.21 0.36
N LYS A 5 60.72 -44.33 0.53
CA LYS A 5 60.73 -43.31 1.62
C LYS A 5 61.42 -41.98 1.27
N TYR A 6 61.74 -41.70 0.01
CA TYR A 6 62.50 -40.49 -0.36
C TYR A 6 61.89 -39.64 -1.49
N ILE A 7 60.57 -39.69 -1.70
CA ILE A 7 59.89 -38.80 -2.66
C ILE A 7 59.00 -37.74 -1.98
N PHE A 8 58.66 -37.90 -0.69
CA PHE A 8 57.82 -36.92 0.02
C PHE A 8 58.57 -35.95 0.94
N ALA A 9 59.89 -36.13 1.13
CA ALA A 9 60.70 -35.22 1.95
C ALA A 9 61.41 -34.12 1.13
N SER A 10 61.48 -34.26 -0.20
CA SER A 10 62.13 -33.30 -1.10
C SER A 10 61.16 -32.26 -1.69
N LEU A 11 59.85 -32.46 -1.59
CA LEU A 11 58.85 -31.49 -2.07
C LEU A 11 58.43 -30.45 -1.01
N VAL A 12 58.64 -30.74 0.28
CA VAL A 12 58.24 -29.84 1.39
C VAL A 12 59.35 -28.86 1.79
N VAL A 13 60.62 -29.17 1.50
CA VAL A 13 61.75 -28.24 1.69
C VAL A 13 61.92 -27.27 0.51
N GLY A 14 61.37 -27.60 -0.67
CA GLY A 14 61.43 -26.74 -1.85
C GLY A 14 60.36 -25.64 -1.91
N ILE A 15 59.27 -25.76 -1.14
CA ILE A 15 58.15 -24.79 -1.16
C ILE A 15 58.21 -23.85 0.06
N SER A 16 58.99 -24.17 1.09
CA SER A 16 59.20 -23.31 2.27
C SER A 16 60.29 -22.25 2.11
N LEU A 17 60.97 -22.19 0.95
CA LEU A 17 62.00 -21.16 0.64
C LEU A 17 61.60 -20.22 -0.51
N ALA A 18 60.37 -20.31 -1.03
CA ALA A 18 59.85 -19.43 -2.08
C ALA A 18 58.72 -18.49 -1.61
N GLY A 19 58.62 -18.26 -0.30
CA GLY A 19 57.60 -17.38 0.32
C GLY A 19 58.09 -15.96 0.65
N CYS A 20 59.39 -15.71 0.70
CA CYS A 20 59.95 -14.36 0.86
C CYS A 20 60.44 -13.88 -0.51
N GLN A 21 59.52 -13.50 -1.39
CA GLN A 21 59.87 -12.48 -2.38
C GLN A 21 59.92 -11.14 -1.63
N ASP A 22 61.10 -10.80 -1.11
CA ASP A 22 61.53 -9.40 -1.06
C ASP A 22 61.57 -8.92 -2.52
N LYS A 23 60.39 -8.61 -3.06
CA LYS A 23 60.32 -7.65 -4.15
C LYS A 23 60.57 -6.31 -3.49
N ASP A 24 61.84 -5.96 -3.38
CA ASP A 24 62.26 -4.57 -3.39
C ASP A 24 61.78 -4.00 -4.72
N ILE A 25 60.50 -3.61 -4.74
CA ILE A 25 59.96 -2.78 -5.80
C ILE A 25 60.67 -1.45 -5.60
N ASP A 26 61.55 -1.12 -6.54
CA ASP A 26 62.22 0.17 -6.62
C ASP A 26 61.15 1.26 -6.78
N LYS A 27 60.63 1.73 -5.64
CA LYS A 27 59.64 2.80 -5.56
C LYS A 27 60.42 4.11 -5.57
N SER A 28 60.22 4.92 -6.60
CA SER A 28 60.68 6.30 -6.62
C SER A 28 60.28 7.00 -5.31
N ALA A 29 61.20 7.81 -4.75
CA ALA A 29 60.95 8.53 -3.51
C ALA A 29 59.62 9.32 -3.58
N PRO A 30 58.84 9.37 -2.48
CA PRO A 30 57.57 10.09 -2.45
C PRO A 30 57.77 11.55 -2.85
N LYS A 31 57.03 12.00 -3.87
CA LYS A 31 57.11 13.37 -4.39
C LYS A 31 56.48 14.41 -3.45
N LEU A 32 55.55 13.97 -2.60
CA LEU A 32 54.86 14.78 -1.60
C LEU A 32 54.98 14.07 -0.25
N ALA A 33 55.52 14.78 0.74
CA ALA A 33 55.46 14.34 2.12
C ALA A 33 54.02 14.47 2.65
N PRO A 34 53.57 13.58 3.54
CA PRO A 34 52.31 13.79 4.25
C PRO A 34 52.40 15.06 5.12
N ILE A 35 51.25 15.67 5.39
CA ILE A 35 51.16 16.68 6.44
C ILE A 35 51.47 16.03 7.80
N GLU A 36 52.09 16.79 8.71
CA GLU A 36 52.28 16.34 10.08
C GLU A 36 50.93 16.08 10.75
N GLU A 37 50.80 14.93 11.42
CA GLU A 37 49.54 14.52 12.03
C GLU A 37 49.06 15.52 13.10
N SER A 38 50.00 16.14 13.84
CA SER A 38 49.71 17.16 14.85
C SER A 38 49.26 18.49 14.27
N ALA A 39 49.45 18.71 12.97
CA ALA A 39 49.00 19.91 12.28
C ALA A 39 47.54 19.84 11.85
N ILE A 40 46.89 18.67 11.96
CA ILE A 40 45.45 18.48 11.70
C ILE A 40 44.70 18.42 13.04
N SER A 41 43.76 19.34 13.24
CA SER A 41 42.89 19.40 14.42
C SER A 41 41.43 19.42 14.01
N GLY A 42 40.57 18.76 14.78
CA GLY A 42 39.13 18.73 14.56
C GLY A 42 38.38 19.32 15.74
N ASN A 43 37.27 20.01 15.47
CA ASN A 43 36.38 20.53 16.50
C ASN A 43 34.91 20.42 16.07
N LEU A 44 34.05 20.03 17.01
CA LEU A 44 32.60 19.99 16.81
C LEU A 44 32.04 21.41 16.87
N GLN A 45 31.25 21.78 15.85
CA GLN A 45 30.54 23.06 15.76
C GLN A 45 29.06 22.78 15.47
N GLY A 46 28.24 22.77 16.52
CA GLY A 46 26.84 22.32 16.41
C GLY A 46 26.77 20.83 16.05
N ASN A 47 26.16 20.52 14.90
CA ASN A 47 26.09 19.16 14.35
C ASN A 47 27.20 18.87 13.33
N ASP A 48 28.08 19.83 13.06
CA ASP A 48 29.13 19.70 12.05
C ASP A 48 30.47 19.43 12.71
N TYR A 49 31.30 18.61 12.09
CA TYR A 49 32.69 18.46 12.53
C TYR A 49 33.64 19.18 11.57
N VAL A 50 34.38 20.13 12.10
CA VAL A 50 35.27 20.99 11.31
C VAL A 50 36.70 20.57 11.56
N TRP A 51 37.34 20.08 10.52
CA TRP A 51 38.77 19.85 10.46
C TRP A 51 39.47 21.11 9.99
N THR A 52 40.57 21.47 10.65
CA THR A 52 41.48 22.53 10.24
C THR A 52 42.91 22.01 10.20
N TRP A 53 43.72 22.58 9.32
CA TRP A 53 45.14 22.27 9.25
C TRP A 53 46.00 23.51 9.05
N SER A 54 47.30 23.40 9.37
CA SER A 54 48.27 24.47 9.22
C SER A 54 49.55 24.00 8.54
N GLY A 55 50.32 24.93 7.97
CA GLY A 55 51.65 24.64 7.43
C GLY A 55 51.68 24.02 6.03
N THR A 56 50.64 24.21 5.21
CA THR A 56 50.57 23.60 3.87
C THR A 56 50.44 24.64 2.74
N SER A 57 51.18 24.44 1.66
CA SER A 57 50.94 25.09 0.35
C SER A 57 50.42 24.04 -0.65
N GLY A 58 49.11 23.97 -0.86
CA GLY A 58 48.48 22.99 -1.76
C GLY A 58 47.03 22.68 -1.35
N SER A 59 46.37 21.77 -2.10
CA SER A 59 45.02 21.30 -1.80
C SER A 59 45.06 20.00 -0.98
N MET A 60 44.00 19.73 -0.23
CA MET A 60 43.87 18.54 0.61
C MET A 60 42.78 17.63 0.06
N GLN A 61 43.09 16.36 -0.18
CA GLN A 61 42.07 15.33 -0.32
C GLN A 61 41.61 14.89 1.07
N VAL A 62 40.31 14.94 1.31
CA VAL A 62 39.65 14.42 2.53
C VAL A 62 38.71 13.29 2.12
N ALA A 63 39.05 12.07 2.50
CA ALA A 63 38.19 10.91 2.33
C ALA A 63 37.57 10.51 3.67
N ILE A 64 36.27 10.26 3.69
CA ILE A 64 35.50 9.87 4.87
C ILE A 64 35.03 8.44 4.69
N TYR A 65 35.20 7.64 5.73
CA TYR A 65 34.70 6.28 5.80
C TYR A 65 33.79 6.11 7.01
N ASN A 66 32.71 5.37 6.82
CA ASN A 66 31.92 4.77 7.89
C ASN A 66 32.19 3.26 7.87
N GLY A 67 32.97 2.77 8.84
CA GLY A 67 33.56 1.44 8.77
C GLY A 67 34.46 1.28 7.55
N GLN A 68 34.16 0.32 6.68
CA GLN A 68 34.93 0.07 5.43
C GLN A 68 34.35 0.81 4.22
N THR A 69 33.19 1.46 4.36
CA THR A 69 32.49 2.11 3.25
C THR A 69 32.96 3.56 3.12
N LEU A 70 33.49 3.92 1.96
CA LEU A 70 33.79 5.30 1.60
C LEU A 70 32.48 6.08 1.43
N THR A 71 32.27 7.13 2.22
CA THR A 71 31.05 7.96 2.19
C THR A 71 31.26 9.30 1.49
N SER A 72 32.47 9.86 1.55
CA SER A 72 32.85 11.06 0.79
C SER A 72 34.33 11.03 0.42
N ASN A 73 34.70 11.71 -0.67
CA ASN A 73 36.08 11.92 -1.08
C ASN A 73 36.19 13.23 -1.88
N GLU A 74 36.73 14.27 -1.25
CA GLU A 74 36.73 15.63 -1.79
C GLU A 74 38.14 16.22 -1.83
N ILE A 75 38.43 17.06 -2.83
CA ILE A 75 39.63 17.91 -2.84
C ILE A 75 39.22 19.30 -2.38
N VAL A 76 39.85 19.77 -1.32
CA VAL A 76 39.54 21.02 -0.62
C VAL A 76 40.68 21.99 -0.81
N GLU A 77 40.36 23.19 -1.31
CA GLU A 77 41.30 24.31 -1.32
C GLU A 77 41.28 25.05 0.03
N GLY A 78 42.43 25.55 0.46
CA GLY A 78 42.57 26.23 1.75
C GLY A 78 42.92 25.29 2.89
N ASN A 79 42.46 25.62 4.09
CA ASN A 79 42.97 25.03 5.34
C ASN A 79 41.88 24.48 6.28
N SER A 80 40.67 24.25 5.78
CA SER A 80 39.56 23.71 6.57
C SER A 80 38.60 22.87 5.75
N TYR A 81 38.02 21.84 6.37
CA TYR A 81 36.94 21.03 5.83
C TYR A 81 35.83 20.83 6.88
N SER A 82 34.57 20.88 6.47
CA SER A 82 33.42 20.70 7.37
C SER A 82 32.58 19.51 6.93
N HIS A 83 32.58 18.45 7.75
CA HIS A 83 31.64 17.35 7.61
C HIS A 83 30.32 17.76 8.25
N LYS A 84 29.31 18.02 7.42
CA LYS A 84 28.00 18.53 7.85
C LYS A 84 27.12 17.44 8.43
N ASN A 85 26.37 17.78 9.48
CA ASN A 85 25.35 16.92 10.09
C ASN A 85 25.84 15.50 10.35
N ILE A 86 26.81 15.35 11.24
CA ILE A 86 27.35 14.05 11.60
C ILE A 86 26.48 13.35 12.65
N ASP A 87 26.24 12.06 12.43
CA ASP A 87 25.46 11.24 13.35
C ASP A 87 26.24 10.97 14.64
N THR A 88 25.50 10.85 15.74
CA THR A 88 26.01 10.41 17.03
C THR A 88 26.30 8.91 17.01
N ASN A 89 27.29 8.48 17.78
CA ASN A 89 27.70 7.08 17.94
C ASN A 89 28.12 6.36 16.64
N ILE A 90 28.48 7.13 15.61
CA ILE A 90 29.14 6.61 14.42
C ILE A 90 30.61 7.02 14.48
N ASP A 91 31.51 6.04 14.43
CA ASP A 91 32.94 6.29 14.34
C ASP A 91 33.34 6.56 12.88
N TYR A 92 33.53 7.84 12.56
CA TYR A 92 33.96 8.26 11.24
C TYR A 92 35.48 8.23 11.14
N THR A 93 35.99 7.58 10.10
CA THR A 93 37.41 7.61 9.75
C THR A 93 37.65 8.64 8.65
N TYR A 94 38.60 9.54 8.87
CA TYR A 94 39.00 10.58 7.94
C TYR A 94 40.42 10.32 7.46
N VAL A 95 40.64 10.37 6.15
CA VAL A 95 41.95 10.19 5.53
C VAL A 95 42.32 11.46 4.77
N PHE A 96 43.38 12.13 5.23
CA PHE A 96 43.90 13.38 4.69
C PHE A 96 45.12 13.11 3.82
N LYS A 97 45.10 13.54 2.56
CA LYS A 97 46.26 13.46 1.64
C LYS A 97 46.52 14.80 0.98
N LEU A 98 47.75 15.29 1.07
CA LEU A 98 48.16 16.47 0.30
C LEU A 98 48.23 16.12 -1.19
N THR A 99 47.81 17.06 -2.02
CA THR A 99 47.92 16.94 -3.48
C THR A 99 48.42 18.23 -4.13
N ASP A 100 49.25 18.05 -5.16
CA ASP A 100 49.68 19.11 -6.08
C ASP A 100 48.82 19.14 -7.37
N GLY A 101 47.71 18.38 -7.39
CA GLY A 101 46.83 18.20 -8.55
C GLY A 101 47.17 16.98 -9.42
N THR A 102 48.35 16.36 -9.24
CA THR A 102 48.77 15.15 -9.98
C THR A 102 49.17 14.00 -9.06
N ASN A 103 49.89 14.31 -7.98
CA ASN A 103 50.41 13.35 -7.01
C ASN A 103 49.64 13.48 -5.69
N PHE A 104 49.69 12.41 -4.87
CA PHE A 104 49.13 12.39 -3.52
C PHE A 104 50.19 11.94 -2.52
N SER A 105 50.20 12.55 -1.34
CA SER A 105 50.98 12.04 -0.22
C SER A 105 50.43 10.72 0.30
N SER A 106 51.16 10.07 1.21
CA SER A 106 50.55 9.08 2.11
C SER A 106 49.44 9.74 2.95
N GLY A 107 48.44 8.96 3.34
CA GLY A 107 47.31 9.46 4.11
C GLY A 107 47.62 9.57 5.60
N VAL A 108 47.19 10.68 6.21
CA VAL A 108 47.05 10.79 7.67
C VAL A 108 45.63 10.37 8.02
N VAL A 109 45.49 9.44 8.97
CA VAL A 109 44.19 8.92 9.40
C VAL A 109 43.80 9.55 10.73
N LYS A 110 42.57 10.06 10.81
CA LYS A 110 41.94 10.55 12.05
C LYS A 110 40.60 9.87 12.26
N HIS A 111 40.19 9.79 13.51
CA HIS A 111 38.90 9.25 13.91
C HIS A 111 38.11 10.32 14.66
N TYR A 112 36.80 10.33 14.45
CA TYR A 112 35.91 11.11 15.29
C TYR A 112 34.57 10.39 15.47
N LEU A 113 34.22 10.20 16.74
CA LEU A 113 32.91 9.76 17.18
C LEU A 113 32.24 10.92 17.92
N ARG A 114 31.06 11.30 17.46
CA ARG A 114 30.23 12.28 18.16
C ARG A 114 29.44 11.58 19.27
N PRO A 115 29.66 11.90 20.55
CA PRO A 115 28.88 11.31 21.64
C PRO A 115 27.46 11.90 21.67
N GLY A 116 26.51 11.16 22.21
CA GLY A 116 25.11 11.56 22.30
C GLY A 116 24.14 10.40 22.07
N ALA A 117 22.84 10.66 22.14
CA ALA A 117 21.84 9.63 21.81
C ALA A 117 21.88 9.32 20.31
N SER A 118 21.81 8.05 19.94
CA SER A 118 21.72 7.57 18.56
C SER A 118 20.49 8.11 17.86
N LYS A 119 20.56 8.26 16.54
CA LYS A 119 19.43 8.71 15.73
C LYS A 119 18.27 7.73 15.76
N ILE A 120 17.05 8.25 15.86
CA ILE A 120 15.81 7.46 15.81
C ILE A 120 15.67 6.81 14.43
N SER A 121 15.09 5.62 14.36
CA SER A 121 14.87 4.89 13.10
C SER A 121 13.44 4.39 12.98
N GLY A 122 13.01 4.07 11.76
CA GLY A 122 11.70 3.46 11.51
C GLY A 122 10.51 4.37 11.78
N ILE A 123 10.66 5.70 11.64
CA ILE A 123 9.51 6.60 11.79
C ILE A 123 8.44 6.26 10.75
N SER A 124 7.21 6.11 11.20
CA SER A 124 6.03 5.90 10.36
C SER A 124 4.83 6.59 10.98
N MET A 125 3.87 6.98 10.14
CA MET A 125 2.65 7.64 10.59
C MET A 125 1.43 6.97 9.96
N SER A 126 0.35 6.86 10.74
CA SER A 126 -0.93 6.32 10.29
C SER A 126 -2.10 7.09 10.89
N GLN A 127 -3.23 7.15 10.18
CA GLN A 127 -4.47 7.71 10.67
C GLN A 127 -5.24 6.65 11.47
N LEU A 128 -5.80 7.04 12.61
CA LEU A 128 -6.67 6.22 13.43
C LEU A 128 -8.08 6.81 13.42
N GLU A 129 -9.07 5.98 13.13
CA GLU A 129 -10.48 6.35 13.24
C GLU A 129 -10.94 6.31 14.70
N LYS A 130 -11.79 7.27 15.08
CA LYS A 130 -12.50 7.25 16.36
C LYS A 130 -13.87 7.89 16.24
N SER A 131 -14.70 7.72 17.26
CA SER A 131 -15.97 8.44 17.35
C SER A 131 -15.73 9.94 17.33
N GLY A 132 -16.31 10.64 16.35
CA GLY A 132 -16.24 12.10 16.21
C GLY A 132 -14.98 12.66 15.54
N GLY A 133 -14.14 11.84 14.89
CA GLY A 133 -13.02 12.35 14.08
C GLY A 133 -11.85 11.36 13.95
N TYR A 134 -10.64 11.91 13.80
CA TYR A 134 -9.42 11.12 13.59
C TYR A 134 -8.35 11.46 14.61
N ASP A 135 -7.44 10.52 14.83
CA ASP A 135 -6.14 10.75 15.46
C ASP A 135 -5.03 10.40 14.47
N ALA A 136 -3.83 10.97 14.64
CA ALA A 136 -2.64 10.54 13.92
C ALA A 136 -1.68 9.83 14.86
N LYS A 137 -1.37 8.57 14.54
CA LYS A 137 -0.39 7.76 15.26
C LYS A 137 0.97 7.91 14.60
N VAL A 138 1.96 8.26 15.40
CA VAL A 138 3.38 8.27 15.04
C VAL A 138 4.03 7.08 15.73
N GLU A 139 4.80 6.28 15.00
CA GLU A 139 5.51 5.13 15.53
C GLU A 139 6.98 5.14 15.08
N TRP A 140 7.87 4.60 15.91
CA TRP A 140 9.28 4.46 15.60
C TRP A 140 9.91 3.28 16.37
N ASN A 141 11.09 2.86 15.95
CA ASN A 141 11.84 1.80 16.63
C ASN A 141 12.38 2.30 17.97
N LYS A 142 12.39 1.43 18.98
CA LYS A 142 12.99 1.71 20.29
C LYS A 142 14.42 2.25 20.13
N ASN A 143 14.75 3.32 20.85
CA ASN A 143 16.08 3.91 20.87
C ASN A 143 16.83 3.50 22.14
N GLU A 144 17.82 2.62 22.01
CA GLU A 144 18.52 2.04 23.16
C GLU A 144 19.44 3.02 23.92
N THR A 145 19.67 4.22 23.38
CA THR A 145 20.64 5.19 23.94
C THR A 145 20.01 6.50 24.40
N ALA A 146 18.72 6.69 24.14
CA ALA A 146 18.00 7.89 24.50
C ALA A 146 17.47 7.79 25.94
N THR A 147 17.61 8.86 26.71
CA THR A 147 16.88 9.03 27.98
C THR A 147 15.59 9.82 27.77
N SER A 148 15.54 10.66 26.74
CA SER A 148 14.34 11.40 26.31
C SER A 148 14.28 11.60 24.80
N ILE A 149 13.10 11.93 24.29
CA ILE A 149 12.86 12.28 22.89
C ILE A 149 12.11 13.61 22.85
N ASN A 150 12.67 14.61 22.18
CA ASN A 150 11.94 15.81 21.82
C ASN A 150 11.13 15.54 20.57
N LEU A 151 9.81 15.57 20.70
CA LEU A 151 8.84 15.47 19.63
C LEU A 151 8.31 16.85 19.31
N THR A 152 8.37 17.24 18.04
CA THR A 152 7.69 18.41 17.52
C THR A 152 6.77 17.99 16.37
N ALA A 153 5.53 18.46 16.36
CA ALA A 153 4.56 18.16 15.31
C ALA A 153 3.76 19.40 14.93
N THR A 154 3.47 19.59 13.65
CA THR A 154 2.65 20.72 13.19
C THR A 154 1.92 20.42 11.88
N ASP A 155 0.74 21.00 11.70
CA ASP A 155 -0.01 21.08 10.44
C ASP A 155 0.09 22.46 9.76
N GLY A 156 0.96 23.34 10.28
CA GLY A 156 1.10 24.74 9.87
C GLY A 156 0.23 25.72 10.67
N VAL A 157 -0.77 25.24 11.42
CA VAL A 157 -1.66 26.04 12.27
C VAL A 157 -1.52 25.64 13.74
N ARG A 158 -1.72 24.36 14.04
CA ARG A 158 -1.50 23.74 15.34
C ARG A 158 -0.07 23.24 15.43
N SER A 159 0.55 23.44 16.60
CA SER A 159 1.89 22.96 16.90
C SER A 159 1.93 22.28 18.25
N ILE A 160 2.63 21.15 18.31
CA ILE A 160 2.83 20.32 19.50
C ILE A 160 4.34 20.22 19.71
N SER A 161 4.78 20.37 20.96
CA SER A 161 6.17 20.19 21.37
C SER A 161 6.19 19.48 22.72
N GLU A 162 6.70 18.26 22.73
CA GLU A 162 6.72 17.40 23.91
C GLU A 162 8.13 16.84 24.15
N ASN A 163 8.51 16.68 25.41
CA ASN A 163 9.68 15.89 25.79
C ASN A 163 9.17 14.62 26.45
N ILE A 164 9.32 13.49 25.76
CA ILE A 164 8.79 12.19 26.18
C ILE A 164 9.94 11.25 26.58
N SER A 165 9.59 10.17 27.29
CA SER A 165 10.57 9.15 27.70
C SER A 165 11.34 8.58 26.51
N GLY A 166 12.64 8.32 26.68
CA GLY A 166 13.47 7.65 25.67
C GLY A 166 13.00 6.23 25.31
N ASP A 167 12.27 5.58 26.22
CA ASP A 167 11.66 4.26 25.99
C ASP A 167 10.38 4.31 25.14
N ALA A 168 9.84 5.51 24.86
CA ALA A 168 8.64 5.64 24.03
C ALA A 168 8.92 5.18 22.60
N THR A 169 7.95 4.48 22.01
CA THR A 169 7.98 3.99 20.62
C THR A 169 6.82 4.52 19.78
N SER A 170 5.94 5.33 20.38
CA SER A 170 4.81 5.93 19.67
C SER A 170 4.31 7.19 20.35
N TYR A 171 3.57 8.01 19.61
CA TYR A 171 2.83 9.16 20.10
C TYR A 171 1.53 9.33 19.31
N ILE A 172 0.46 9.74 19.99
CA ILE A 172 -0.83 10.03 19.36
C ILE A 172 -1.03 11.55 19.32
N ILE A 173 -1.20 12.08 18.12
CA ILE A 173 -1.66 13.44 17.88
C ILE A 173 -3.19 13.39 17.84
N PRO A 174 -3.89 13.92 18.86
CA PRO A 174 -5.33 13.75 18.95
C PRO A 174 -6.08 14.74 18.06
N ASN A 175 -7.30 14.36 17.66
CA ASN A 175 -8.29 15.23 17.00
C ASN A 175 -7.68 15.94 15.77
N VAL A 176 -7.16 15.16 14.84
CA VAL A 176 -6.74 15.66 13.52
C VAL A 176 -7.94 15.67 12.58
N ASN A 177 -7.95 16.60 11.64
CA ASN A 177 -9.07 16.83 10.73
C ASN A 177 -8.73 16.48 9.29
N TYR A 178 -9.75 16.11 8.51
CA TYR A 178 -9.61 15.88 7.08
C TYR A 178 -8.91 17.06 6.38
N GLY A 179 -7.96 16.76 5.51
CA GLY A 179 -7.21 17.74 4.73
C GLY A 179 -5.98 18.30 5.45
N GLU A 180 -5.84 18.12 6.76
CA GLU A 180 -4.61 18.49 7.48
C GLU A 180 -3.42 17.65 7.00
N GLU A 181 -2.25 18.27 6.92
CA GLU A 181 -0.98 17.60 6.64
C GLU A 181 -0.03 17.81 7.81
N TRP A 182 0.16 16.76 8.60
CA TRP A 182 0.99 16.78 9.79
C TRP A 182 2.43 16.43 9.45
N SER A 183 3.36 17.28 9.86
CA SER A 183 4.80 17.02 9.85
C SER A 183 5.28 16.80 11.28
N VAL A 184 6.00 15.70 11.52
CA VAL A 184 6.56 15.35 12.83
C VAL A 184 8.06 15.29 12.73
N THR A 185 8.77 15.83 13.72
CA THR A 185 10.22 15.73 13.88
C THR A 185 10.57 15.24 15.27
N LEU A 186 11.43 14.22 15.33
CA LEU A 186 11.91 13.60 16.56
C LEU A 186 13.42 13.81 16.70
N VAL A 187 13.85 14.15 17.92
CA VAL A 187 15.27 14.27 18.30
C VAL A 187 15.50 13.48 19.59
N ALA A 188 16.33 12.44 19.53
CA ALA A 188 16.71 11.69 20.73
C ALA A 188 17.77 12.45 21.54
N GLN A 189 17.71 12.35 22.86
CA GLN A 189 18.64 13.00 23.78
C GLN A 189 19.08 12.08 24.89
N ASN A 190 20.32 12.25 25.33
CA ASN A 190 20.85 11.72 26.58
C ASN A 190 21.83 12.73 27.20
N ASP A 191 22.49 12.35 28.30
CA ASP A 191 23.41 13.22 29.04
C ASP A 191 24.64 13.65 28.22
N GLU A 192 24.98 12.92 27.15
CA GLU A 192 26.12 13.22 26.29
C GLU A 192 25.78 14.14 25.10
N GLY A 193 24.51 14.19 24.70
CA GLY A 193 24.08 15.03 23.58
C GLY A 193 22.81 14.57 22.88
N SER A 194 22.47 15.29 21.81
CA SER A 194 21.28 15.05 20.98
C SER A 194 21.65 14.43 19.62
N SER A 195 20.79 13.57 19.11
CA SER A 195 20.88 13.05 17.75
C SER A 195 20.61 14.14 16.70
N LEU A 196 20.85 13.83 15.43
CA LEU A 196 20.22 14.57 14.34
C LEU A 196 18.69 14.35 14.34
N PRO A 197 17.91 15.31 13.82
CA PRO A 197 16.46 15.16 13.68
C PRO A 197 16.09 14.10 12.65
N VAL A 198 14.94 13.46 12.86
CA VAL A 198 14.27 12.57 11.91
C VAL A 198 12.83 13.01 11.78
N SER A 199 12.34 13.11 10.53
CA SER A 199 11.00 13.63 10.25
C SER A 199 10.15 12.65 9.45
N GLY A 200 8.84 12.76 9.62
CA GLY A 200 7.82 12.04 8.85
C GLY A 200 6.60 12.95 8.63
N SER A 201 5.76 12.61 7.66
CA SER A 201 4.52 13.34 7.42
C SER A 201 3.32 12.43 7.16
N LEU A 202 2.12 12.96 7.41
CA LEU A 202 0.85 12.29 7.17
C LEU A 202 -0.21 13.30 6.73
N ARG A 203 -0.86 13.07 5.60
CA ARG A 203 -2.08 13.77 5.20
C ARG A 203 -3.31 13.01 5.70
N ILE A 204 -4.21 13.70 6.37
CA ILE A 204 -5.43 13.11 6.92
C ILE A 204 -6.50 13.04 5.82
N GLY A 205 -6.91 11.81 5.50
CA GLY A 205 -7.94 11.52 4.51
C GLY A 205 -9.32 11.35 5.15
N LYS A 206 -10.38 11.44 4.34
CA LYS A 206 -11.70 10.94 4.75
C LYS A 206 -11.60 9.42 4.84
N THR A 207 -12.21 8.82 5.86
CA THR A 207 -12.36 7.37 5.93
C THR A 207 -13.77 6.93 6.31
N ALA A 208 -14.70 7.87 6.52
CA ALA A 208 -16.08 7.55 6.84
C ALA A 208 -16.73 6.71 5.72
N ILE A 209 -17.56 5.75 6.12
CA ILE A 209 -18.28 4.85 5.21
C ILE A 209 -19.78 5.17 5.31
N GLY A 210 -20.42 5.36 4.17
CA GLY A 210 -21.87 5.40 4.05
C GLY A 210 -22.38 4.10 3.47
N PHE A 211 -23.28 3.40 4.16
CA PHE A 211 -24.01 2.26 3.63
C PHE A 211 -25.33 2.77 3.04
N LEU A 212 -25.47 2.68 1.72
CA LEU A 212 -26.64 3.15 0.99
C LEU A 212 -27.74 2.09 1.02
N SER A 213 -28.99 2.53 1.17
CA SER A 213 -30.15 1.65 1.13
C SER A 213 -31.38 2.36 0.57
N ILE A 214 -32.24 1.58 -0.08
CA ILE A 214 -33.55 2.04 -0.56
C ILE A 214 -34.62 2.01 0.54
N TYR A 215 -34.30 1.42 1.69
CA TYR A 215 -35.18 1.37 2.84
C TYR A 215 -34.91 2.57 3.75
N PRO A 216 -35.94 3.35 4.14
CA PRO A 216 -35.80 4.54 4.99
C PRO A 216 -35.03 4.35 6.30
N THR A 217 -35.11 3.17 6.93
CA THR A 217 -34.41 2.90 8.20
C THR A 217 -33.72 1.55 8.22
N GLU A 218 -32.74 1.40 9.11
CA GLU A 218 -32.06 0.14 9.38
C GLU A 218 -33.05 -0.97 9.74
N GLU A 219 -34.06 -0.66 10.55
CA GLU A 219 -35.09 -1.62 10.98
C GLU A 219 -35.96 -2.07 9.80
N GLU A 220 -36.26 -1.18 8.85
CA GLU A 220 -37.04 -1.53 7.65
C GLU A 220 -36.23 -2.43 6.71
N LEU A 221 -34.94 -2.16 6.53
CA LEU A 221 -34.04 -3.05 5.79
C LEU A 221 -33.97 -4.43 6.44
N ILE A 222 -33.72 -4.50 7.75
CA ILE A 222 -33.57 -5.79 8.44
C ILE A 222 -34.88 -6.61 8.42
N ALA A 223 -36.04 -5.94 8.43
CA ALA A 223 -37.33 -6.62 8.47
C ALA A 223 -37.88 -7.01 7.08
N ASN A 224 -37.57 -6.24 6.03
CA ASN A 224 -38.21 -6.38 4.72
C ASN A 224 -37.23 -6.39 3.53
N GLY A 225 -35.94 -6.18 3.80
CA GLY A 225 -34.88 -6.34 2.82
C GLY A 225 -34.60 -7.80 2.51
N ASP A 226 -33.87 -8.00 1.43
CA ASP A 226 -33.21 -9.27 1.14
C ASP A 226 -32.17 -9.60 2.22
N ASP A 227 -31.91 -10.90 2.47
CA ASP A 227 -30.99 -11.33 3.50
C ASP A 227 -29.54 -10.94 3.24
N ASP A 228 -29.11 -10.87 1.97
CA ASP A 228 -27.80 -10.34 1.61
C ASP A 228 -27.66 -8.86 2.00
N GLU A 229 -28.67 -8.05 1.69
CA GLU A 229 -28.67 -6.61 2.00
C GLU A 229 -28.66 -6.36 3.52
N ALA A 230 -29.51 -7.08 4.26
CA ALA A 230 -29.60 -6.96 5.71
C ALA A 230 -28.31 -7.44 6.40
N SER A 231 -27.74 -8.57 5.97
CA SER A 231 -26.48 -9.09 6.50
C SER A 231 -25.30 -8.18 6.18
N ALA A 232 -25.24 -7.58 4.99
CA ALA A 232 -24.20 -6.62 4.64
C ALA A 232 -24.23 -5.37 5.53
N TRP A 233 -25.43 -4.85 5.87
CA TRP A 233 -25.54 -3.73 6.82
C TRP A 233 -25.09 -4.14 8.22
N LEU A 234 -25.60 -5.25 8.74
CA LEU A 234 -25.25 -5.76 10.07
C LEU A 234 -23.74 -5.99 10.22
N TRP A 235 -23.12 -6.56 9.19
CA TRP A 235 -21.67 -6.74 9.11
C TRP A 235 -20.94 -5.39 9.06
N THR A 236 -21.36 -4.46 8.19
CA THR A 236 -20.72 -3.16 8.02
C THR A 236 -20.72 -2.37 9.33
N LYS A 237 -21.85 -2.32 10.03
CA LYS A 237 -22.00 -1.63 11.32
C LYS A 237 -21.15 -2.27 12.41
N ASN A 238 -21.00 -3.59 12.39
CA ASN A 238 -20.17 -4.31 13.37
C ASN A 238 -18.67 -4.08 13.12
N GLU A 239 -18.22 -4.20 11.88
CA GLU A 239 -16.80 -4.01 11.51
C GLU A 239 -16.37 -2.55 11.53
N TYR A 240 -17.27 -1.64 11.20
CA TYR A 240 -17.04 -0.21 11.17
C TYR A 240 -18.09 0.51 12.02
N PRO A 241 -17.88 0.60 13.35
CA PRO A 241 -18.83 1.28 14.25
C PRO A 241 -19.06 2.76 13.92
N THR A 242 -18.19 3.37 13.11
CA THR A 242 -18.28 4.74 12.61
C THR A 242 -19.06 4.86 11.30
N ALA A 243 -19.37 3.75 10.62
CA ALA A 243 -20.18 3.75 9.40
C ALA A 243 -21.59 4.26 9.66
N LYS A 244 -22.19 4.85 8.63
CA LYS A 244 -23.54 5.42 8.70
C LYS A 244 -24.45 4.76 7.70
N TYR A 245 -25.65 4.42 8.16
CA TYR A 245 -26.75 4.05 7.29
C TYR A 245 -27.27 5.32 6.60
N ILE A 246 -27.46 5.26 5.29
CA ILE A 246 -27.90 6.37 4.47
C ILE A 246 -29.04 5.88 3.59
N TYR A 247 -30.23 6.39 3.83
CA TYR A 247 -31.34 6.21 2.91
C TYR A 247 -31.12 7.09 1.67
N PHE A 248 -31.27 6.54 0.47
CA PHE A 248 -31.13 7.31 -0.77
C PHE A 248 -32.00 8.57 -0.78
N GLY A 249 -33.19 8.54 -0.18
CA GLY A 249 -34.12 9.67 -0.20
C GLY A 249 -33.74 10.82 0.71
N ASP A 250 -32.69 10.66 1.53
CA ASP A 250 -32.12 11.72 2.35
C ASP A 250 -30.96 12.44 1.64
N ILE A 251 -30.59 12.03 0.41
CA ILE A 251 -29.53 12.64 -0.38
C ILE A 251 -30.14 13.67 -1.33
N ALA A 252 -30.12 14.94 -0.93
CA ALA A 252 -30.63 16.05 -1.71
C ALA A 252 -29.51 16.94 -2.29
N ASP A 253 -28.38 17.02 -1.60
CA ASP A 253 -27.22 17.84 -1.96
C ASP A 253 -25.90 17.10 -1.69
N VAL A 254 -24.79 17.55 -2.30
CA VAL A 254 -23.48 16.88 -2.17
C VAL A 254 -23.02 16.86 -0.71
N GLU A 255 -23.36 17.87 0.08
CA GLU A 255 -23.04 17.98 1.50
C GLU A 255 -23.59 16.80 2.34
N ASP A 256 -24.67 16.16 1.91
CA ASP A 256 -25.27 15.01 2.61
C ASP A 256 -24.34 13.79 2.57
N ILE A 257 -23.50 13.70 1.53
CA ILE A 257 -22.59 12.57 1.28
C ILE A 257 -21.11 12.96 1.27
N GLU A 258 -20.78 14.25 1.25
CA GLU A 258 -19.42 14.78 1.23
C GLU A 258 -18.54 14.27 2.39
N PRO A 259 -19.04 14.06 3.63
CA PRO A 259 -18.20 13.51 4.70
C PRO A 259 -17.68 12.09 4.43
N TYR A 260 -18.36 11.31 3.59
CA TYR A 260 -18.00 9.92 3.33
C TYR A 260 -16.85 9.83 2.34
N ARG A 261 -16.04 8.79 2.52
CA ARG A 261 -14.99 8.40 1.59
C ARG A 261 -15.46 7.33 0.63
N VAL A 262 -16.25 6.40 1.16
CA VAL A 262 -16.79 5.27 0.42
C VAL A 262 -18.29 5.21 0.65
N LEU A 263 -19.05 5.16 -0.43
CA LEU A 263 -20.45 4.73 -0.39
C LEU A 263 -20.51 3.26 -0.79
N PHE A 264 -21.03 2.41 0.09
CA PHE A 264 -21.22 0.99 -0.16
C PHE A 264 -22.71 0.73 -0.38
N TRP A 265 -23.06 0.19 -1.55
CA TRP A 265 -24.40 -0.27 -1.84
C TRP A 265 -24.37 -1.72 -2.31
N ILE A 266 -25.15 -2.55 -1.62
CA ILE A 266 -25.58 -3.85 -2.10
C ILE A 266 -27.07 -3.76 -2.43
N ARG A 267 -27.45 -4.37 -3.55
CA ARG A 267 -28.83 -4.59 -3.91
C ARG A 267 -28.93 -6.03 -4.32
N ASP A 268 -29.92 -6.73 -3.79
CA ASP A 268 -30.16 -8.11 -4.16
C ASP A 268 -31.63 -8.38 -4.42
N LEU A 269 -31.91 -9.07 -5.53
CA LEU A 269 -33.25 -9.23 -6.07
C LEU A 269 -33.53 -10.70 -6.36
N GLU A 270 -34.51 -11.24 -5.65
CA GLU A 270 -34.91 -12.63 -5.78
C GLU A 270 -36.30 -12.76 -6.45
N GLY A 271 -36.45 -13.73 -7.35
CA GLY A 271 -37.74 -14.14 -7.91
C GLY A 271 -38.38 -13.15 -8.89
N VAL A 272 -37.64 -12.13 -9.32
CA VAL A 272 -38.09 -11.11 -10.27
C VAL A 272 -37.53 -11.34 -11.68
N GLY A 273 -38.04 -10.60 -12.68
CA GLY A 273 -37.45 -10.60 -14.02
C GLY A 273 -36.18 -9.75 -14.09
N GLU A 274 -35.29 -10.06 -15.04
CA GLU A 274 -34.03 -9.33 -15.26
C GLU A 274 -34.23 -7.81 -15.43
N ASP A 275 -35.33 -7.39 -16.09
CA ASP A 275 -35.64 -5.98 -16.27
C ASP A 275 -35.72 -5.21 -14.93
N GLU A 276 -36.07 -5.87 -13.83
CA GLU A 276 -36.12 -5.24 -12.50
C GLU A 276 -34.72 -4.90 -11.95
N VAL A 277 -33.68 -5.62 -12.39
CA VAL A 277 -32.28 -5.28 -12.08
C VAL A 277 -31.90 -3.95 -12.72
N TRP A 278 -32.38 -3.70 -13.95
CA TRP A 278 -32.18 -2.45 -14.68
C TRP A 278 -33.09 -1.31 -14.19
N ASN A 279 -34.28 -1.65 -13.68
CA ASN A 279 -35.24 -0.68 -13.14
C ASN A 279 -34.81 -0.22 -11.74
N MET A 280 -33.90 0.76 -11.69
CA MET A 280 -33.48 1.37 -10.42
C MET A 280 -34.68 2.03 -9.71
N PRO A 281 -34.83 1.84 -8.38
CA PRO A 281 -35.91 2.49 -7.63
C PRO A 281 -35.88 4.02 -7.78
N GLN A 282 -37.06 4.67 -7.79
CA GLN A 282 -37.16 6.11 -8.02
C GLN A 282 -36.31 6.93 -7.04
N VAL A 283 -36.25 6.51 -5.78
CA VAL A 283 -35.42 7.17 -4.75
C VAL A 283 -33.93 7.15 -5.11
N VAL A 284 -33.44 6.09 -5.76
CA VAL A 284 -32.07 6.00 -6.25
C VAL A 284 -31.88 6.96 -7.42
N LEU A 285 -32.83 7.00 -8.35
CA LEU A 285 -32.79 7.91 -9.51
C LEU A 285 -32.78 9.38 -9.08
N ASP A 286 -33.58 9.74 -8.07
CA ASP A 286 -33.66 11.10 -7.54
C ASP A 286 -32.30 11.56 -6.95
N ALA A 287 -31.61 10.67 -6.21
CA ALA A 287 -30.29 10.93 -5.64
C ALA A 287 -29.12 10.85 -6.66
N THR A 288 -29.35 10.28 -7.84
CA THR A 288 -28.27 9.90 -8.78
C THR A 288 -27.45 11.10 -9.26
N SER A 289 -28.08 12.24 -9.50
CA SER A 289 -27.36 13.44 -9.96
C SER A 289 -26.33 13.92 -8.93
N VAL A 290 -26.71 13.91 -7.64
CA VAL A 290 -25.85 14.28 -6.52
C VAL A 290 -24.71 13.28 -6.34
N ILE A 291 -25.01 11.98 -6.36
CA ILE A 291 -23.99 10.92 -6.21
C ILE A 291 -23.03 10.94 -7.40
N SER A 292 -23.52 11.19 -8.62
CA SER A 292 -22.69 11.34 -9.82
C SER A 292 -21.75 12.53 -9.72
N GLU A 293 -22.19 13.67 -9.18
CA GLU A 293 -21.33 14.83 -8.93
C GLU A 293 -20.26 14.52 -7.88
N TRP A 294 -20.65 13.91 -6.76
CA TRP A 294 -19.72 13.51 -5.71
C TRP A 294 -18.68 12.49 -6.22
N TYR A 295 -19.11 11.49 -6.99
CA TYR A 295 -18.23 10.54 -7.68
C TYR A 295 -17.27 11.25 -8.64
N ALA A 296 -17.76 12.22 -9.42
CA ALA A 296 -16.93 13.01 -10.31
C ALA A 296 -15.83 13.80 -9.59
N ASN A 297 -16.12 14.22 -8.35
CA ASN A 297 -15.19 14.95 -7.49
C ASN A 297 -14.25 14.07 -6.65
N GLY A 298 -14.27 12.74 -6.83
CA GLY A 298 -13.33 11.82 -6.19
C GLY A 298 -13.94 10.94 -5.09
N GLY A 299 -15.27 10.95 -4.94
CA GLY A 299 -15.98 9.98 -4.11
C GLY A 299 -15.82 8.56 -4.63
N ASN A 300 -15.73 7.56 -3.75
CA ASN A 300 -15.52 6.16 -4.15
C ASN A 300 -16.77 5.33 -3.85
N LEU A 301 -17.11 4.37 -4.73
CA LEU A 301 -18.26 3.49 -4.54
C LEU A 301 -17.86 2.02 -4.53
N LEU A 302 -18.48 1.25 -3.64
CA LEU A 302 -18.53 -0.20 -3.72
C LEU A 302 -19.96 -0.60 -4.12
N LEU A 303 -20.10 -1.22 -5.29
CA LEU A 303 -21.37 -1.72 -5.81
C LEU A 303 -21.32 -3.25 -5.80
N TRP A 304 -22.35 -3.88 -5.23
CA TRP A 304 -22.37 -5.32 -5.01
C TRP A 304 -23.66 -5.97 -5.53
N SER A 305 -23.54 -7.16 -6.12
CA SER A 305 -24.64 -7.90 -6.75
C SER A 305 -25.39 -7.02 -7.78
N HIS A 306 -26.72 -6.94 -7.65
CA HIS A 306 -27.62 -6.18 -8.51
C HIS A 306 -27.51 -4.66 -8.38
N ALA A 307 -26.61 -4.15 -7.54
CA ALA A 307 -26.24 -2.73 -7.52
C ALA A 307 -25.22 -2.38 -8.62
N THR A 308 -24.49 -3.34 -9.17
CA THR A 308 -23.43 -3.07 -10.16
C THR A 308 -23.89 -2.32 -11.42
N PRO A 309 -25.11 -2.50 -11.97
CA PRO A 309 -25.59 -1.72 -13.12
C PRO A 309 -25.71 -0.22 -12.83
N TYR A 310 -25.75 0.19 -11.55
CA TYR A 310 -25.86 1.60 -11.17
C TYR A 310 -24.72 2.47 -11.70
N ILE A 311 -23.57 1.86 -12.01
CA ILE A 311 -22.46 2.54 -12.69
C ILE A 311 -22.88 3.20 -14.02
N ALA A 312 -23.90 2.67 -14.70
CA ALA A 312 -24.45 3.27 -15.90
C ALA A 312 -25.33 4.50 -15.58
N ASN A 313 -26.13 4.46 -14.51
CA ASN A 313 -26.91 5.61 -14.04
C ASN A 313 -26.00 6.76 -13.59
N LEU A 314 -24.83 6.44 -13.02
CA LEU A 314 -23.78 7.41 -12.70
C LEU A 314 -23.12 8.01 -13.95
N GLY A 315 -23.42 7.51 -15.16
CA GLY A 315 -22.86 8.00 -16.42
C GLY A 315 -21.45 7.51 -16.72
N ARG A 316 -20.92 6.56 -15.94
CA ARG A 316 -19.55 6.04 -16.12
C ARG A 316 -19.42 5.09 -17.30
N ILE A 317 -20.45 4.30 -17.56
CA ILE A 317 -20.60 3.48 -18.77
C ILE A 317 -21.92 3.86 -19.42
N GLU A 318 -21.95 3.89 -20.75
CA GLU A 318 -23.17 4.20 -21.48
C GLU A 318 -24.26 3.14 -21.18
N PRO A 319 -25.48 3.54 -20.75
CA PRO A 319 -26.50 2.60 -20.31
C PRO A 319 -26.92 1.56 -21.35
N ASP A 320 -27.15 1.95 -22.61
CA ASP A 320 -27.57 1.02 -23.66
C ASP A 320 -26.45 0.01 -23.96
N MET A 321 -25.19 0.44 -23.94
CA MET A 321 -24.02 -0.41 -24.09
C MET A 321 -23.97 -1.44 -22.96
N LEU A 322 -24.13 -1.03 -21.69
CA LEU A 322 -24.07 -1.97 -20.58
C LEU A 322 -25.22 -2.98 -20.64
N ARG A 323 -26.44 -2.51 -20.95
CA ARG A 323 -27.66 -3.34 -20.99
C ARG A 323 -27.74 -4.29 -22.18
N THR A 324 -27.35 -3.85 -23.38
CA THR A 324 -27.49 -4.65 -24.61
C THR A 324 -26.27 -5.52 -24.92
N ASN A 325 -25.16 -5.28 -24.21
CA ASN A 325 -23.98 -6.11 -24.31
C ASN A 325 -24.23 -7.52 -23.72
N ASP A 326 -23.40 -8.49 -24.08
CA ASP A 326 -23.48 -9.85 -23.54
C ASP A 326 -23.32 -9.86 -22.00
N HIS A 327 -24.21 -10.53 -21.29
CA HIS A 327 -24.27 -10.52 -19.82
C HIS A 327 -24.90 -11.79 -19.26
N ALA A 328 -24.67 -12.03 -17.97
CA ALA A 328 -25.40 -13.03 -17.19
C ALA A 328 -25.92 -12.35 -15.93
N ILE A 329 -27.23 -12.11 -15.92
CA ILE A 329 -27.95 -11.54 -14.79
C ILE A 329 -28.95 -12.59 -14.31
N GLY A 330 -28.81 -13.03 -13.06
CA GLY A 330 -29.66 -14.03 -12.43
C GLY A 330 -30.40 -13.43 -11.24
N THR A 331 -31.65 -13.80 -11.04
CA THR A 331 -32.51 -13.40 -9.90
C THR A 331 -33.22 -14.62 -9.33
N GLY A 332 -32.59 -15.79 -9.43
CA GLY A 332 -33.24 -17.07 -9.18
C GLY A 332 -33.21 -17.43 -7.69
N VAL A 333 -34.36 -17.88 -7.18
CA VAL A 333 -34.53 -18.35 -5.76
C VAL A 333 -33.62 -19.49 -5.33
N GLY A 334 -32.89 -20.06 -6.30
CA GLY A 334 -31.90 -21.06 -6.05
C GLY A 334 -32.44 -22.42 -5.66
N GLY A 335 -31.52 -23.20 -5.11
CA GLY A 335 -31.78 -24.54 -4.61
C GLY A 335 -30.50 -25.17 -4.08
N TRP A 336 -30.61 -26.42 -3.61
CA TRP A 336 -29.45 -27.14 -3.13
C TRP A 336 -28.43 -27.41 -4.24
N ASN A 337 -27.18 -26.98 -4.01
CA ASN A 337 -26.04 -27.20 -4.90
C ASN A 337 -24.90 -27.91 -4.14
N PRO A 338 -24.37 -29.05 -4.65
CA PRO A 338 -23.28 -29.77 -4.00
C PRO A 338 -21.87 -29.23 -4.32
N ASP A 339 -21.75 -28.22 -5.18
CA ASP A 339 -20.47 -27.76 -5.72
C ASP A 339 -19.76 -26.74 -4.82
N THR A 340 -18.48 -26.53 -5.09
CA THR A 340 -17.72 -25.39 -4.56
C THR A 340 -17.42 -24.44 -5.72
N TRP A 341 -17.84 -23.19 -5.57
CA TRP A 341 -17.68 -22.17 -6.59
C TRP A 341 -16.45 -21.32 -6.28
N MET A 342 -15.57 -21.20 -7.28
CA MET A 342 -14.30 -20.49 -7.16
C MET A 342 -14.21 -19.36 -8.18
N MET A 343 -13.68 -18.23 -7.74
CA MET A 343 -13.29 -17.15 -8.64
C MET A 343 -11.85 -17.32 -9.08
N ALA A 344 -11.59 -17.11 -10.36
CA ALA A 344 -10.26 -16.90 -10.87
C ALA A 344 -9.82 -15.45 -10.68
N VAL A 345 -8.67 -15.27 -10.03
CA VAL A 345 -7.98 -13.98 -9.83
C VAL A 345 -6.78 -13.83 -10.76
N GLN A 346 -6.67 -14.71 -11.75
CA GLN A 346 -5.71 -14.61 -12.84
C GLN A 346 -6.41 -14.92 -14.16
N LEU A 347 -6.44 -13.96 -15.08
CA LEU A 347 -6.91 -14.19 -16.44
C LEU A 347 -5.85 -14.96 -17.22
N ASN A 348 -6.28 -15.83 -18.13
CA ASN A 348 -5.42 -16.53 -19.08
C ASN A 348 -6.06 -16.56 -20.48
N PRO A 349 -6.23 -15.41 -21.16
CA PRO A 349 -7.07 -15.33 -22.35
C PRO A 349 -6.58 -16.21 -23.50
N GLY A 350 -7.37 -17.23 -23.84
CA GLY A 350 -7.06 -18.22 -24.88
C GLY A 350 -5.74 -18.98 -24.68
N GLY A 351 -5.20 -19.04 -23.46
CA GLY A 351 -3.88 -19.62 -23.20
C GLY A 351 -2.69 -18.78 -23.69
N ARG A 352 -2.90 -17.51 -24.05
CA ARG A 352 -1.89 -16.68 -24.77
C ARG A 352 -1.05 -15.79 -23.86
N PHE A 353 -1.62 -15.30 -22.76
CA PHE A 353 -0.96 -14.44 -21.79
C PHE A 353 -1.71 -14.48 -20.46
N ASN A 354 -1.05 -14.10 -19.37
CA ASN A 354 -1.66 -14.07 -18.04
C ASN A 354 -1.75 -12.64 -17.50
N LYS A 355 -2.83 -12.33 -16.78
CA LYS A 355 -2.96 -11.11 -15.96
C LYS A 355 -3.37 -11.52 -14.56
N ASP A 356 -2.43 -11.39 -13.63
CA ASP A 356 -2.53 -11.91 -12.27
C ASP A 356 -2.86 -10.79 -11.28
N PHE A 357 -4.01 -10.91 -10.64
CA PHE A 357 -4.50 -9.99 -9.63
C PHE A 357 -4.46 -10.57 -8.24
N SER A 358 -3.88 -11.75 -8.01
CA SER A 358 -3.89 -12.38 -6.69
C SER A 358 -3.19 -11.55 -5.60
N SER A 359 -2.36 -10.57 -5.98
CA SER A 359 -1.72 -9.61 -5.08
C SER A 359 -2.45 -8.27 -4.96
N HIS A 360 -3.59 -8.09 -5.64
CA HIS A 360 -4.39 -6.88 -5.55
C HIS A 360 -4.86 -6.68 -4.09
N PRO A 361 -4.89 -5.45 -3.56
CA PRO A 361 -5.24 -5.21 -2.16
C PRO A 361 -6.56 -5.84 -1.71
N ILE A 362 -7.56 -5.93 -2.60
CA ILE A 362 -8.86 -6.55 -2.30
C ILE A 362 -8.76 -8.05 -1.94
N TYR A 363 -7.72 -8.74 -2.41
CA TYR A 363 -7.51 -10.16 -2.12
C TYR A 363 -6.49 -10.42 -0.99
N LYS A 364 -6.06 -9.37 -0.28
CA LYS A 364 -5.05 -9.48 0.78
C LYS A 364 -5.52 -10.43 1.89
N GLY A 365 -4.73 -11.48 2.13
CA GLY A 365 -4.97 -12.45 3.20
C GLY A 365 -6.03 -13.50 2.89
N LEU A 366 -6.55 -13.55 1.66
CA LEU A 366 -7.36 -14.67 1.18
C LEU A 366 -6.45 -15.82 0.77
N GLU A 367 -6.91 -17.05 0.96
CA GLU A 367 -6.21 -18.24 0.48
C GLU A 367 -6.33 -18.33 -1.05
N VAL A 368 -5.17 -18.29 -1.72
CA VAL A 368 -5.09 -18.43 -3.18
C VAL A 368 -4.51 -19.79 -3.50
N THR A 369 -5.30 -20.61 -4.19
CA THR A 369 -4.85 -21.87 -4.78
C THR A 369 -4.51 -21.67 -6.25
N SER A 370 -3.92 -22.66 -6.90
CA SER A 370 -3.58 -22.58 -8.32
C SER A 370 -3.78 -23.93 -8.99
N ASN A 371 -4.17 -23.89 -10.26
CA ASN A 371 -4.15 -25.04 -11.16
C ASN A 371 -3.26 -24.73 -12.37
N ASP A 372 -3.25 -25.61 -13.37
CA ASP A 372 -2.39 -25.47 -14.56
C ASP A 372 -2.73 -24.25 -15.43
N ARG A 373 -3.90 -23.61 -15.23
CA ARG A 373 -4.35 -22.47 -16.05
C ARG A 373 -4.47 -21.14 -15.31
N THR A 374 -4.75 -21.14 -14.01
CA THR A 374 -5.11 -19.93 -13.27
C THR A 374 -4.91 -20.06 -11.75
N LYS A 375 -5.11 -18.95 -11.05
CA LYS A 375 -5.16 -18.82 -9.60
C LYS A 375 -6.60 -18.65 -9.14
N LEU A 376 -6.98 -19.37 -8.09
CA LEU A 376 -8.36 -19.51 -7.64
C LEU A 376 -8.52 -19.14 -6.17
N ILE A 377 -9.68 -18.59 -5.84
CA ILE A 377 -10.15 -18.38 -4.46
C ILE A 377 -11.58 -18.93 -4.37
N ALA A 378 -11.85 -19.78 -3.37
CA ALA A 378 -13.19 -20.29 -3.13
C ALA A 378 -14.04 -19.25 -2.37
N PHE A 379 -15.26 -19.01 -2.85
CA PHE A 379 -16.16 -18.02 -2.24
C PHE A 379 -17.50 -18.61 -1.82
N LYS A 380 -17.91 -19.75 -2.41
CA LYS A 380 -19.17 -20.42 -2.06
C LYS A 380 -18.97 -21.92 -2.03
N GLY A 381 -19.43 -22.57 -0.97
CA GLY A 381 -19.37 -24.02 -0.79
C GLY A 381 -20.71 -24.71 -1.04
N PRO A 382 -20.78 -26.04 -0.81
CA PRO A 382 -22.03 -26.79 -0.95
C PRO A 382 -23.11 -26.26 0.00
N GLY A 383 -24.31 -26.01 -0.51
CA GLY A 383 -25.41 -25.42 0.26
C GLY A 383 -26.58 -24.96 -0.60
N TRP A 384 -27.54 -24.24 -0.01
CA TRP A 384 -28.59 -23.58 -0.79
C TRP A 384 -27.99 -22.37 -1.50
N THR A 385 -27.95 -22.43 -2.83
CA THR A 385 -27.30 -21.43 -3.66
C THR A 385 -28.34 -20.74 -4.52
N GLU A 386 -28.42 -19.42 -4.38
CA GLU A 386 -29.17 -18.56 -5.28
C GLU A 386 -28.40 -18.27 -6.56
N ASP A 387 -29.13 -17.85 -7.59
CA ASP A 387 -28.53 -17.36 -8.82
C ASP A 387 -28.64 -15.85 -8.85
N HIS A 388 -27.67 -15.16 -8.24
CA HIS A 388 -27.59 -13.70 -8.12
C HIS A 388 -26.37 -13.12 -8.87
N ASN A 389 -26.06 -13.70 -10.03
CA ASN A 389 -25.03 -13.17 -10.90
C ASN A 389 -25.46 -11.80 -11.47
N CYS A 390 -24.53 -10.86 -11.57
CA CYS A 390 -24.67 -9.61 -12.31
C CYS A 390 -23.37 -9.34 -13.08
N LEU A 391 -23.17 -10.07 -14.17
CA LEU A 391 -21.89 -10.15 -14.90
C LEU A 391 -22.02 -9.55 -16.28
N PHE A 392 -20.98 -8.87 -16.74
CA PHE A 392 -20.91 -8.31 -18.09
C PHE A 392 -19.75 -8.92 -18.88
N PHE A 393 -20.01 -9.28 -20.13
CA PHE A 393 -19.07 -9.93 -21.03
C PHE A 393 -18.85 -9.10 -22.28
N ASN A 394 -17.63 -9.01 -22.79
CA ASN A 394 -17.28 -8.30 -24.04
C ASN A 394 -17.16 -6.76 -23.95
N ILE A 395 -17.48 -6.12 -22.81
CA ILE A 395 -17.34 -4.66 -22.62
C ILE A 395 -15.96 -4.13 -23.04
N PRO A 396 -14.81 -4.71 -22.61
CA PRO A 396 -13.50 -4.28 -23.09
C PRO A 396 -13.32 -4.27 -24.61
N SER A 397 -13.79 -5.28 -25.36
CA SER A 397 -13.75 -5.24 -26.83
C SER A 397 -14.68 -4.21 -27.41
N VAL A 398 -15.87 -3.99 -26.83
CA VAL A 398 -16.81 -2.97 -27.32
C VAL A 398 -16.20 -1.58 -27.19
N LEU A 399 -15.56 -1.29 -26.05
CA LEU A 399 -14.90 -0.01 -25.79
C LEU A 399 -13.67 0.20 -26.68
N THR A 400 -12.82 -0.81 -26.81
CA THR A 400 -11.51 -0.67 -27.47
C THR A 400 -11.53 -0.94 -28.97
N GLY A 401 -12.54 -1.68 -29.47
CA GLY A 401 -12.57 -2.22 -30.82
C GLY A 401 -11.56 -3.36 -31.06
N ILE A 402 -10.92 -3.88 -30.01
CA ILE A 402 -9.89 -4.92 -30.07
C ILE A 402 -10.44 -6.23 -29.51
N GLY A 403 -10.10 -7.37 -30.12
CA GLY A 403 -10.62 -8.67 -29.73
C GLY A 403 -10.26 -9.08 -28.28
N ASN A 404 -11.20 -9.73 -27.59
CA ASN A 404 -11.11 -10.09 -26.16
C ASN A 404 -10.06 -11.16 -25.79
N GLN A 405 -9.30 -11.69 -26.76
CA GLN A 405 -8.18 -12.60 -26.53
C GLN A 405 -6.82 -11.96 -26.86
N GLU A 406 -6.81 -10.65 -27.10
CA GLU A 406 -5.60 -9.90 -27.41
C GLU A 406 -5.13 -9.13 -26.17
N GLU A 407 -3.85 -9.23 -25.83
CA GLU A 407 -3.27 -8.47 -24.72
C GLU A 407 -3.41 -6.94 -24.93
N ALA A 408 -3.45 -6.51 -26.20
CA ALA A 408 -3.72 -5.11 -26.56
C ALA A 408 -5.10 -4.62 -26.08
N CYS A 409 -6.12 -5.49 -26.07
CA CYS A 409 -7.44 -5.15 -25.52
C CYS A 409 -7.33 -4.86 -24.02
N TYR A 410 -6.66 -5.73 -23.26
CA TYR A 410 -6.42 -5.54 -21.83
C TYR A 410 -5.64 -4.26 -21.53
N ASN A 411 -4.55 -4.02 -22.28
CA ASN A 411 -3.73 -2.84 -22.08
C ASN A 411 -4.51 -1.56 -22.40
N SER A 412 -5.34 -1.56 -23.45
CA SER A 412 -6.15 -0.41 -23.83
C SER A 412 -7.28 -0.15 -22.83
N VAL A 413 -7.99 -1.18 -22.36
CA VAL A 413 -9.11 -0.98 -21.42
C VAL A 413 -8.62 -0.46 -20.06
N THR A 414 -7.47 -0.95 -19.59
CA THR A 414 -6.90 -0.50 -18.31
C THR A 414 -6.27 0.89 -18.42
N SER A 415 -5.44 1.15 -19.44
CA SER A 415 -4.72 2.44 -19.54
C SER A 415 -5.56 3.60 -20.04
N ALA A 416 -6.46 3.36 -21.01
CA ALA A 416 -7.29 4.43 -21.57
C ALA A 416 -8.59 4.59 -20.79
N TYR A 417 -9.29 3.49 -20.50
CA TYR A 417 -10.61 3.56 -19.86
C TYR A 417 -10.54 3.43 -18.34
N GLY A 418 -9.41 3.02 -17.75
CA GLY A 418 -9.30 2.83 -16.31
C GLY A 418 -10.15 1.67 -15.79
N ILE A 419 -10.53 0.72 -16.64
CA ILE A 419 -11.34 -0.45 -16.27
C ILE A 419 -10.42 -1.64 -16.10
N TYR A 420 -10.45 -2.26 -14.92
CA TYR A 420 -9.62 -3.41 -14.57
C TYR A 420 -10.50 -4.61 -14.25
N PRO A 421 -10.47 -5.68 -15.06
CA PRO A 421 -11.11 -6.95 -14.73
C PRO A 421 -10.26 -7.68 -13.67
N LEU A 422 -10.68 -7.65 -12.40
CA LEU A 422 -9.90 -8.13 -11.26
C LEU A 422 -10.15 -9.61 -10.93
N GLY A 423 -11.33 -10.12 -11.28
CA GLY A 423 -11.70 -11.52 -11.07
C GLY A 423 -12.86 -11.95 -11.95
N THR A 424 -12.90 -13.23 -12.27
CA THR A 424 -13.92 -13.89 -13.10
C THR A 424 -14.28 -15.26 -12.53
N TRP A 425 -15.29 -15.94 -13.05
CA TRP A 425 -15.49 -17.37 -12.76
C TRP A 425 -14.32 -18.19 -13.30
N ASP A 426 -13.96 -19.28 -12.62
CA ASP A 426 -12.86 -20.16 -13.01
C ASP A 426 -12.99 -20.75 -14.42
N SER A 427 -14.22 -21.01 -14.86
CA SER A 427 -14.58 -21.48 -16.20
C SER A 427 -14.46 -20.40 -17.29
N GLN A 428 -14.25 -19.15 -16.89
CA GLN A 428 -14.42 -18.01 -17.76
C GLN A 428 -13.07 -17.36 -18.16
N ILE A 429 -11.92 -17.69 -17.56
CA ILE A 429 -10.60 -17.04 -17.74
C ILE A 429 -10.05 -16.79 -19.16
N ASP A 430 -10.64 -17.36 -20.21
CA ASP A 430 -10.19 -17.32 -21.60
C ASP A 430 -10.46 -15.98 -22.33
N TRP A 431 -11.01 -14.97 -21.65
CA TRP A 431 -11.29 -13.65 -22.24
C TRP A 431 -10.96 -12.49 -21.28
N VAL A 432 -10.43 -11.39 -21.83
CA VAL A 432 -10.18 -10.11 -21.12
C VAL A 432 -11.47 -9.50 -20.57
N SER A 433 -12.60 -9.82 -21.19
CA SER A 433 -13.81 -9.02 -21.12
C SER A 433 -14.83 -9.40 -20.07
N GLN A 434 -14.41 -10.11 -19.04
CA GLN A 434 -15.32 -10.66 -18.05
C GLN A 434 -15.25 -9.83 -16.80
N LEU A 435 -16.28 -9.02 -16.64
CA LEU A 435 -16.42 -8.06 -15.57
C LEU A 435 -17.31 -8.66 -14.48
N ASN A 436 -16.80 -9.67 -13.77
CA ASN A 436 -17.49 -10.26 -12.62
C ASN A 436 -17.11 -9.49 -11.35
N VAL A 437 -15.80 -9.36 -11.11
CA VAL A 437 -15.21 -8.47 -10.13
C VAL A 437 -14.28 -7.53 -10.87
N TRP A 438 -14.58 -6.24 -10.83
CA TRP A 438 -13.87 -5.26 -11.64
C TRP A 438 -13.94 -3.88 -11.03
N GLU A 439 -12.97 -3.04 -11.36
CA GLU A 439 -12.96 -1.64 -10.95
C GLU A 439 -12.92 -0.70 -12.13
N ALA A 440 -13.49 0.48 -11.92
CA ALA A 440 -13.44 1.63 -12.79
C ALA A 440 -12.74 2.77 -12.04
N GLN A 441 -11.45 2.95 -12.31
CA GLN A 441 -10.68 4.14 -11.95
C GLN A 441 -10.91 5.26 -12.98
N GLN A 442 -10.32 6.44 -12.81
CA GLN A 442 -10.61 7.62 -13.65
C GLN A 442 -10.53 7.37 -15.17
N GLY A 443 -9.42 6.78 -15.64
CA GLY A 443 -9.19 6.58 -17.07
C GLY A 443 -9.33 7.87 -17.88
N ASN A 444 -10.05 7.81 -19.00
CA ASN A 444 -10.32 8.91 -19.93
C ASN A 444 -11.67 9.61 -19.67
N THR A 445 -12.09 9.70 -18.41
CA THR A 445 -13.31 10.43 -18.02
C THR A 445 -13.03 11.49 -16.96
N ASP A 446 -14.01 12.36 -16.74
CA ASP A 446 -13.97 13.35 -15.66
C ASP A 446 -14.26 12.76 -14.28
N PHE A 447 -14.66 11.48 -14.20
CA PHE A 447 -14.88 10.80 -12.93
C PHE A 447 -13.58 10.50 -12.19
N LYS A 448 -13.19 11.34 -11.24
CA LYS A 448 -11.95 11.17 -10.46
C LYS A 448 -12.04 10.01 -9.45
N GLY A 449 -13.25 9.67 -9.04
CA GLY A 449 -13.51 8.59 -8.10
C GLY A 449 -13.21 7.21 -8.68
N THR A 450 -13.16 6.22 -7.79
CA THR A 450 -13.09 4.80 -8.14
C THR A 450 -14.39 4.09 -7.77
N VAL A 451 -14.95 3.31 -8.69
CA VAL A 451 -16.02 2.35 -8.39
C VAL A 451 -15.46 0.94 -8.47
N LEU A 452 -15.72 0.13 -7.44
CA LEU A 452 -15.47 -1.30 -7.47
C LEU A 452 -16.81 -2.04 -7.55
N CYS A 453 -16.95 -2.90 -8.54
CA CYS A 453 -18.15 -3.68 -8.82
C CYS A 453 -17.89 -5.16 -8.52
N ILE A 454 -18.66 -5.73 -7.60
CA ILE A 454 -18.65 -7.15 -7.23
C ILE A 454 -19.99 -7.76 -7.66
N GLY A 455 -20.10 -8.14 -8.92
CA GLY A 455 -21.32 -8.74 -9.48
C GLY A 455 -21.32 -10.27 -9.47
N ASN A 456 -20.26 -10.89 -8.96
CA ASN A 456 -20.12 -12.34 -8.95
C ASN A 456 -21.09 -12.98 -7.93
N GLY A 457 -22.02 -13.83 -8.41
CA GLY A 457 -23.00 -14.49 -7.56
C GLY A 457 -22.41 -15.47 -6.53
N GLY A 458 -21.10 -15.75 -6.55
CA GLY A 458 -20.41 -16.48 -5.49
C GLY A 458 -20.13 -15.64 -4.24
N CYS A 459 -20.28 -14.32 -4.31
CA CYS A 459 -19.93 -13.39 -3.25
C CYS A 459 -21.14 -12.94 -2.42
N GLU A 460 -22.00 -13.87 -2.01
CA GLU A 460 -23.18 -13.57 -1.18
C GLU A 460 -22.78 -13.31 0.28
N PHE A 461 -23.31 -12.24 0.85
CA PHE A 461 -23.20 -11.91 2.26
C PHE A 461 -23.94 -12.88 3.16
N SER A 462 -25.01 -13.51 2.67
CA SER A 462 -25.71 -14.60 3.33
C SER A 462 -26.23 -15.59 2.29
N MET A 463 -25.83 -16.86 2.41
CA MET A 463 -26.56 -17.89 1.67
C MET A 463 -27.92 -18.14 2.34
N LYS A 464 -28.72 -19.07 1.81
CA LYS A 464 -29.85 -19.62 2.57
C LYS A 464 -29.43 -20.82 3.42
N ASN A 465 -30.17 -21.03 4.50
CA ASN A 465 -30.10 -22.27 5.27
C ASN A 465 -30.52 -23.46 4.41
N ALA A 466 -30.22 -24.68 4.87
CA ALA A 466 -30.54 -25.91 4.13
C ALA A 466 -32.05 -26.11 3.87
N ASP A 467 -32.93 -25.45 4.64
CA ASP A 467 -34.37 -25.45 4.45
C ASP A 467 -34.91 -24.28 3.59
N GLY A 468 -34.01 -23.47 3.02
CA GLY A 468 -34.33 -22.31 2.20
C GLY A 468 -34.69 -21.05 3.00
N THR A 469 -34.59 -21.07 4.33
CA THR A 469 -34.80 -19.88 5.16
C THR A 469 -33.55 -18.98 5.19
N PRO A 470 -33.69 -17.66 5.35
CA PRO A 470 -32.56 -16.74 5.38
C PRO A 470 -31.71 -16.86 6.67
N ASP A 471 -30.41 -16.53 6.60
CA ASP A 471 -29.52 -16.35 7.78
C ASP A 471 -29.13 -14.87 7.92
N VAL A 472 -30.04 -14.05 8.45
CA VAL A 472 -29.79 -12.62 8.65
C VAL A 472 -28.95 -12.40 9.91
N SER A 473 -27.64 -12.23 9.73
CA SER A 473 -26.71 -11.89 10.80
C SER A 473 -25.46 -11.16 10.28
N ALA A 474 -24.67 -10.56 11.18
CA ALA A 474 -23.42 -9.89 10.82
C ALA A 474 -22.32 -10.86 10.35
N TYR A 475 -22.44 -12.14 10.70
CA TYR A 475 -21.52 -13.20 10.27
C TYR A 475 -22.32 -14.49 10.01
N PRO A 476 -22.99 -14.59 8.85
CA PRO A 476 -23.72 -15.79 8.48
C PRO A 476 -22.80 -17.02 8.45
N SER A 477 -23.36 -18.19 8.72
CA SER A 477 -22.58 -19.42 8.95
C SER A 477 -22.92 -20.57 8.00
N ASN A 478 -23.85 -20.32 7.10
CA ASN A 478 -24.36 -21.27 6.11
C ASN A 478 -23.44 -21.48 4.90
N ASN A 479 -22.47 -20.58 4.69
CA ASN A 479 -21.39 -20.77 3.72
C ASN A 479 -20.07 -21.09 4.44
N ILE A 480 -19.44 -22.22 4.10
CA ILE A 480 -18.13 -22.59 4.66
C ILE A 480 -16.99 -21.62 4.26
N TYR A 481 -17.21 -20.78 3.23
CA TYR A 481 -16.27 -19.75 2.78
C TYR A 481 -16.75 -18.33 3.11
N GLN A 482 -17.68 -18.15 4.05
CA GLN A 482 -18.22 -16.82 4.37
C GLN A 482 -17.13 -15.81 4.76
N ASP A 483 -16.12 -16.26 5.50
CA ASP A 483 -14.96 -15.43 5.87
C ASP A 483 -14.27 -14.83 4.65
N ASN A 484 -14.21 -15.54 3.52
CA ASN A 484 -13.61 -15.00 2.29
C ASN A 484 -14.45 -13.86 1.70
N VAL A 485 -15.78 -13.99 1.71
CA VAL A 485 -16.69 -12.94 1.22
C VAL A 485 -16.57 -11.69 2.09
N LEU A 486 -16.68 -11.85 3.41
CA LEU A 486 -16.56 -10.74 4.37
C LEU A 486 -15.18 -10.10 4.32
N LYS A 487 -14.11 -10.89 4.11
CA LYS A 487 -12.76 -10.38 3.94
C LYS A 487 -12.57 -9.63 2.62
N LEU A 488 -13.18 -10.09 1.52
CA LEU A 488 -13.20 -9.37 0.25
C LEU A 488 -13.90 -8.01 0.41
N ALA A 489 -15.06 -7.98 1.07
CA ALA A 489 -15.78 -6.74 1.38
C ALA A 489 -14.92 -5.80 2.24
N LYS A 490 -14.29 -6.32 3.30
CA LYS A 490 -13.38 -5.54 4.17
C LYS A 490 -12.25 -4.91 3.37
N ASN A 491 -11.53 -5.73 2.62
CA ASN A 491 -10.38 -5.28 1.84
C ASN A 491 -10.80 -4.30 0.73
N SER A 492 -11.98 -4.48 0.13
CA SER A 492 -12.55 -3.59 -0.88
C SER A 492 -12.82 -2.20 -0.32
N ILE A 493 -13.49 -2.11 0.83
CA ILE A 493 -13.73 -0.83 1.51
C ILE A 493 -12.41 -0.16 1.90
N GLU A 494 -11.49 -0.91 2.52
CA GLU A 494 -10.18 -0.37 2.94
C GLU A 494 -9.34 0.10 1.75
N TYR A 495 -9.39 -0.62 0.64
CA TYR A 495 -8.75 -0.20 -0.60
C TYR A 495 -9.35 1.10 -1.14
N LEU A 496 -10.68 1.21 -1.21
CA LEU A 496 -11.36 2.41 -1.69
C LEU A 496 -11.13 3.62 -0.75
N LYS A 497 -10.90 3.41 0.55
CA LYS A 497 -10.49 4.51 1.45
C LYS A 497 -9.18 5.16 1.02
N THR A 498 -8.28 4.40 0.40
CA THR A 498 -6.96 4.89 -0.05
C THR A 498 -6.96 5.61 -1.41
N ARG A 499 -8.08 5.59 -2.15
CA ARG A 499 -8.11 5.91 -3.59
C ARG A 499 -8.17 7.37 -3.98
#